data_AF-A0A8T6U3R1-F1
#
_entry.id   AF-A0A8T6U3R1-F1
#
_cell.length_a   1.000
_cell.length_b   1.000
_cell.length_c   1.000
_cell.angle_alpha   90.00
_cell.angle_beta   90.00
_cell.angle_gamma   90.00
#
_symmetry.space_group_name_H-M   'P 1'
#
loop_
_entity.id
_entity.type
_entity.pdbx_description
1 polymer ?
#
loop_
_entity_poly.entity_id
_entity_poly.type
_entity_poly.pdbx_seq_one_letter_code
_entity_poly.pdbx_strand_id
1 'polypeptide(L)' 'DIYKTVGRIADKDITVLITGESGTGKELITKALHSNSSRNEEKLVSVNISAIPKELIESELFG' A
#
# COMPACT_ATOMS: atom_id res chain seq x y z
N ASP A 1 -3.92 10.44 15.54
CA ASP A 1 -3.85 11.23 14.28
C ASP A 1 -3.79 10.41 13.00
N ILE A 2 -3.01 9.33 12.94
CA ILE A 2 -2.89 8.48 11.73
C ILE A 2 -4.25 8.04 11.16
N TYR A 3 -5.17 7.52 11.99
CA TYR A 3 -6.51 7.12 11.53
C TYR A 3 -7.34 8.28 10.94
N LYS A 4 -7.17 9.50 11.47
CA LYS A 4 -7.84 10.69 10.91
C LYS A 4 -7.26 11.04 9.55
N THR A 5 -5.94 10.91 9.38
CA THR A 5 -5.29 11.11 8.08
C THR A 5 -5.76 10.07 7.07
N VAL A 6 -5.78 8.79 7.44
CA VAL A 6 -6.32 7.70 6.60
C VAL A 6 -7.74 8.03 6.13
N GLY A 7 -8.65 8.37 7.04
CA GLY A 7 -10.03 8.72 6.67
C GLY A 7 -10.15 9.94 5.76
N ARG A 8 -9.21 10.89 5.80
CA ARG A 8 -9.21 12.07 4.91
C ARG A 8 -8.67 11.79 3.51
N ILE A 9 -7.83 10.78 3.36
CA ILE A 9 -7.12 10.51 2.09
C ILE A 9 -7.56 9.20 1.42
N ALA A 10 -8.26 8.31 2.12
CA ALA A 10 -8.63 6.99 1.61
C ALA A 10 -9.38 7.07 0.28
N ASP A 11 -10.26 8.04 0.11
CA ASP A 11 -11.07 8.20 -1.11
C ASP A 11 -10.42 9.09 -2.19
N LYS A 12 -9.16 9.49 -2.00
CA LYS A 12 -8.45 10.34 -2.96
C LYS A 12 -7.62 9.49 -3.91
N ASP A 13 -7.69 9.80 -5.21
CA ASP A 13 -6.81 9.19 -6.21
C ASP A 13 -5.42 9.84 -6.19
N ILE A 14 -4.65 9.52 -5.15
CA ILE A 14 -3.29 10.02 -4.94
C ILE A 14 -2.35 8.89 -4.51
N THR A 15 -1.07 9.02 -4.84
CA THR A 15 -0.03 8.10 -4.34
C THR A 15 0.28 8.41 -2.88
N VAL A 16 0.35 7.37 -2.04
CA VAL A 16 0.64 7.49 -0.60
C VAL A 16 1.96 6.82 -0.26
N LEU A 17 2.85 7.54 0.43
CA LEU A 17 4.07 7.00 1.00
C LEU A 17 3.88 6.75 2.50
N ILE A 18 4.02 5.49 2.92
CA ILE A 18 3.94 5.08 4.33
C ILE A 18 5.34 4.82 4.85
N THR A 19 5.78 5.63 5.82
CA THR A 19 7.09 5.48 6.47
C THR A 19 6.93 4.94 7.89
N GLY A 20 8.01 4.36 8.43
CA GLY A 20 8.04 3.83 9.78
C GLY A 20 8.99 2.65 9.89
N GLU A 21 9.37 2.30 11.12
CA GLU A 21 10.30 1.21 11.40
C GLU A 21 9.77 -0.15 10.91
N SER A 22 10.68 -1.10 10.70
CA SER A 22 10.29 -2.47 10.34
C SER A 22 9.45 -3.11 11.45
N GLY A 23 8.46 -3.92 11.08
CA GLY A 23 7.60 -4.60 12.06
C GLY A 23 6.48 -3.76 12.70
N THR A 24 6.34 -2.47 12.35
CA THR A 24 5.30 -1.58 12.91
C THR A 24 3.91 -1.72 12.28
N GLY A 25 3.70 -2.71 11.41
CA GLY A 25 2.39 -2.99 10.83
C GLY A 25 1.95 -2.03 9.73
N LYS A 26 2.87 -1.47 8.93
CA LYS A 26 2.56 -0.58 7.78
C LYS A 26 1.52 -1.17 6.82
N GLU A 27 1.50 -2.49 6.66
CA GLU A 27 0.48 -3.20 5.86
C GLU A 27 -0.95 -2.96 6.36
N LEU A 28 -1.15 -2.79 7.66
CA LEU A 28 -2.47 -2.49 8.23
C LEU A 28 -2.97 -1.11 7.79
N ILE A 29 -2.07 -0.15 7.61
CA ILE A 29 -2.40 1.18 7.09
C ILE A 29 -2.79 1.08 5.61
N THR A 30 -2.05 0.32 4.81
CA THR A 30 -2.41 0.06 3.40
C THR A 30 -3.79 -0.58 3.28
N LYS A 31 -4.07 -1.62 4.08
CA LYS A 31 -5.39 -2.27 4.13
C LYS A 31 -6.48 -1.29 4.53
N ALA A 32 -6.25 -0.48 5.57
CA ALA A 32 -7.22 0.52 6.01
C ALA A 32 -7.49 1.58 4.93
N LEU A 33 -6.47 2.04 4.20
CA LEU A 33 -6.65 2.96 3.07
C LEU A 33 -7.52 2.33 1.97
N HIS A 34 -7.19 1.11 1.55
CA HIS A 34 -7.94 0.40 0.51
C HIS A 34 -9.40 0.17 0.90
N SER A 35 -9.65 -0.38 2.10
CA SER A 35 -11.00 -0.69 2.59
C SER A 35 -11.90 0.54 2.77
N ASN A 36 -11.32 1.73 2.96
CA ASN A 36 -12.06 2.98 3.13
C ASN A 36 -12.06 3.85 1.85
N SER A 37 -11.56 3.33 0.73
CA SER A 37 -11.56 4.02 -0.57
C SER A 37 -12.77 3.63 -1.43
N SER A 38 -13.08 4.41 -2.46
CA SER A 38 -14.02 4.03 -3.52
C SER A 38 -13.59 2.78 -4.32
N ARG A 39 -12.35 2.31 -4.15
CA ARG A 39 -11.78 1.11 -4.79
C ARG A 39 -11.77 -0.11 -3.84
N ASN A 40 -12.50 -0.06 -2.72
CA ASN A 40 -12.50 -1.12 -1.71
C ASN A 40 -12.88 -2.53 -2.25
N GLU A 41 -13.73 -2.60 -3.27
CA GLU A 41 -14.12 -3.85 -3.94
C GLU A 41 -13.09 -4.35 -4.97
N GLU A 42 -12.12 -3.51 -5.34
CA GLU A 42 -11.05 -3.88 -6.27
C GLU A 42 -9.97 -4.71 -5.59
N LYS A 43 -9.18 -5.43 -6.39
CA LYS A 43 -8.05 -6.23 -5.87
C LYS A 43 -6.96 -5.32 -5.29
N LEU A 44 -6.62 -5.54 -4.02
CA LEU A 44 -5.41 -4.99 -3.41
C LEU A 44 -4.22 -5.92 -3.66
N VAL A 45 -3.31 -5.52 -4.55
CA VAL A 45 -2.10 -6.27 -4.87
C VAL A 45 -0.92 -5.68 -4.11
N SER A 46 -0.27 -6.50 -3.29
CA SER A 46 0.91 -6.12 -2.49
C SER A 46 2.15 -6.81 -3.04
N VAL A 47 3.21 -6.05 -3.29
CA VAL A 47 4.49 -6.58 -3.77
C VAL A 47 5.59 -6.27 -2.76
N ASN A 48 6.29 -7.31 -2.29
CA ASN A 48 7.45 -7.14 -1.41
C ASN A 48 8.75 -7.21 -2.21
N ILE A 49 9.28 -6.04 -2.58
CA ILE A 49 10.51 -5.93 -3.38
C ILE A 49 11.74 -6.47 -2.61
N SER A 50 11.73 -6.51 -1.27
CA SER A 50 12.88 -7.03 -0.52
C SER A 50 13.08 -8.54 -0.68
N ALA A 51 12.08 -9.25 -1.19
CA ALA A 51 12.12 -10.69 -1.42
C ALA A 51 12.43 -11.05 -2.89
N ILE A 52 12.51 -10.07 -3.79
CA ILE A 52 12.68 -10.28 -5.24
C ILE A 52 14.12 -9.91 -5.63
N PRO A 53 14.85 -10.80 -6.34
CA PRO A 53 16.16 -10.47 -6.91
C PRO A 53 16.07 -9.24 -7.82
N LYS A 54 17.07 -8.36 -7.77
CA LYS A 54 17.02 -7.05 -8.45
C LYS A 54 16.80 -7.19 -9.96
N GLU A 55 17.40 -8.22 -10.54
CA GLU A 55 17.31 -8.59 -11.95
C GLU A 55 15.92 -9.08 -12.39
N LEU A 56 15.05 -9.49 -11.44
CA LEU A 56 13.70 -9.98 -11.72
C LEU A 56 12.60 -8.95 -11.41
N ILE A 57 12.93 -7.79 -10.81
CA ILE A 57 11.93 -6.79 -10.41
C ILE A 57 11.11 -6.32 -11.61
N GLU A 58 11.76 -6.06 -12.75
CA GLU A 58 11.09 -5.53 -13.94
C GLU A 58 10.11 -6.54 -14.53
N SER A 59 10.51 -7.81 -14.68
CA SER A 59 9.65 -8.88 -15.18
C SER A 59 8.46 -9.16 -14.24
N GLU A 60 8.66 -9.09 -12.93
CA GLU A 60 7.56 -9.31 -11.97
C GLU A 60 6.54 -8.16 -11.94
N LEU A 61 6.98 -6.91 -12.15
CA LEU A 61 6.10 -5.75 -12.13
C LEU A 61 5.37 -5.51 -13.46
N PHE A 62 6.01 -5.85 -14.59
CA PHE A 62 5.54 -5.47 -15.91
C PHE A 62 5.26 -6.65 -16.86
N GLY A 63 5.77 -7.85 -16.55
CA GLY A 63 5.71 -9.03 -17.42
C GLY A 63 6.89 -9.12 -18.38
#